data_AF-A0A151J720-F1
#
_entry.id   AF-A0A151J720-F1
#
_cell.length_a   1.000
_cell.length_b   1.000
_cell.length_c   1.000
_cell.angle_alpha   90.00
_cell.angle_beta   90.00
_cell.angle_gamma   90.00
#
_symmetry.space_group_name_H-M   'P 1'
#
loop_
_entity.id
_entity.type
_entity.pdbx_description
1 polymer ?
#
loop_
_entity_poly.entity_id
_entity_poly.type
_entity_poly.pdbx_seq_one_letter_code
_entity_poly.pdbx_strand_id
1 'polypeptide(L)'
;MQNLETLRFEELKSKLEMRFGETQSLQGYYSQFTSRRQKFGESIASLGSDVERLSQSAYPECPDIVRDKIACAQFVFALSDGFVKRTFQIEGITSLRVAIERAKTIKLIQENSFQHRNENNFSHEGKKGENFRFKKEEKDQEKEKENGKECWECGKEGHFRSECPGRTKNVE
;
A
#
# COMPACT_ATOMS: atom_id res chain seq x y z
N MET A 1 34.31 36.58 -10.93
CA MET A 1 34.47 36.15 -9.53
C MET A 1 34.49 37.40 -8.67
N GLN A 2 33.59 37.55 -7.69
CA GLN A 2 33.60 38.72 -6.80
C GLN A 2 34.87 38.71 -5.95
N ASN A 3 35.52 39.87 -5.83
CA ASN A 3 36.78 40.01 -5.10
C ASN A 3 36.51 39.87 -3.59
N LEU A 4 37.02 38.80 -2.99
CA LEU A 4 36.81 38.44 -1.57
C LEU A 4 37.45 39.43 -0.60
N GLU A 5 38.37 40.29 -1.06
CA GLU A 5 39.15 41.20 -0.21
C GLU A 5 38.37 42.47 0.22
N THR A 6 37.15 42.67 -0.30
CA THR A 6 36.32 43.86 -0.01
C THR A 6 35.07 43.57 0.81
N LEU A 7 34.82 42.30 1.17
CA LEU A 7 33.63 41.92 1.93
C LEU A 7 33.80 42.26 3.42
N ARG A 8 32.82 42.97 3.97
CA ARG A 8 32.74 43.21 5.41
C ARG A 8 32.52 41.89 6.14
N PHE A 9 32.99 41.79 7.38
CA PHE A 9 32.89 40.57 8.19
C PHE A 9 31.48 39.95 8.20
N GLU A 10 30.44 40.76 8.43
CA GLU A 10 29.05 40.27 8.42
C GLU A 10 28.61 39.71 7.07
N GLU A 11 29.10 40.29 5.98
CA GLU A 11 28.76 39.87 4.63
C GLU A 11 29.49 38.58 4.24
N LEU A 12 30.73 38.41 4.70
CA LEU A 12 31.48 37.16 4.59
C LEU A 12 30.82 36.05 5.42
N LYS A 13 30.47 36.34 6.68
CA LYS A 13 29.79 35.40 7.57
C LYS A 13 28.47 34.93 6.96
N SER A 14 27.62 35.86 6.49
CA SER A 14 26.33 35.51 5.89
C SER A 14 26.49 34.69 4.60
N LYS A 15 27.50 35.00 3.76
CA LYS A 15 27.81 34.18 2.56
C LYS A 15 28.33 32.78 2.91
N LEU A 16 29.11 32.63 3.98
CA LEU A 16 29.58 31.34 4.48
C LEU A 16 28.44 30.52 5.08
N GLU A 17 27.59 31.12 5.92
CA GLU A 17 26.38 30.48 6.46
C GLU A 17 25.40 30.10 5.35
N MET A 18 25.23 30.92 4.32
CA MET A 18 24.42 30.57 3.16
C MET A 18 24.96 29.36 2.39
N ARG A 19 26.28 29.21 2.31
CA ARG A 19 26.92 28.16 1.47
C ARG A 19 27.25 26.88 2.23
N PHE A 20 27.50 26.99 3.53
CA PHE A 20 27.99 25.91 4.39
C PHE A 20 27.20 25.78 5.69
N GLY A 21 26.26 26.67 5.97
CA GLY A 21 25.47 26.66 7.19
C GLY A 21 24.41 25.57 7.21
N GLU A 22 23.98 25.25 8.42
CA GLU A 22 23.07 24.14 8.73
C GLU A 22 21.69 24.27 8.09
N THR A 23 21.26 25.47 7.69
CA THR A 23 19.93 25.65 7.08
C THR A 23 19.79 24.89 5.76
N GLN A 24 20.83 24.84 4.93
CA GLN A 24 20.80 24.03 3.71
C GLN A 24 20.86 22.52 4.01
N SER A 25 21.53 22.12 5.10
CA SER A 25 21.54 20.72 5.53
C SER A 25 20.18 20.29 6.10
N LEU A 26 19.52 21.16 6.88
CA LEU A 26 18.20 20.93 7.47
C LEU A 26 17.12 20.70 6.41
N GLN A 27 17.07 21.56 5.38
CA GLN A 27 16.13 21.39 4.25
C GLN A 27 16.37 20.08 3.50
N GLY A 28 17.64 19.68 3.35
CA GLY A 28 18.02 18.39 2.79
C GLY A 28 17.51 17.21 3.64
N TYR A 29 17.61 17.30 4.97
CA TYR A 29 17.10 16.28 5.88
C TYR A 29 15.57 16.20 5.87
N TYR A 30 14.85 17.33 5.85
CA TYR A 30 13.39 17.35 5.68
C TYR A 30 12.97 16.65 4.39
N SER A 31 13.65 16.97 3.29
CA SER A 31 13.37 16.38 1.98
C SER A 31 13.61 14.86 2.00
N GLN A 32 14.71 14.41 2.61
CA GLN A 32 15.01 12.98 2.77
C GLN A 32 13.99 12.28 3.68
N PHE A 33 13.61 12.89 4.80
CA PHE A 33 12.64 12.33 5.74
C PHE A 33 11.26 12.14 5.09
N THR A 34 10.71 13.19 4.48
CA THR A 34 9.36 13.16 3.88
C THR A 34 9.25 12.29 2.64
N SER A 35 10.32 12.23 1.83
CA SER A 35 10.40 11.35 0.65
C SER A 35 10.71 9.90 0.97
N ARG A 36 11.04 9.57 2.23
CA ARG A 36 11.41 8.22 2.63
C ARG A 36 10.30 7.20 2.35
N ARG A 37 10.63 6.14 1.61
CA ARG A 37 9.76 4.98 1.32
C ARG A 37 10.54 3.70 1.48
N GLN A 38 9.88 2.62 1.93
CA GLN A 38 10.47 1.29 2.03
C GLN A 38 10.95 0.80 0.67
N LYS A 39 12.23 0.42 0.58
CA LYS A 39 12.80 -0.14 -0.65
C LYS A 39 12.41 -1.61 -0.82
N PHE A 40 12.52 -2.12 -2.05
CA PHE A 40 12.32 -3.55 -2.29
C PHE A 40 13.36 -4.38 -1.51
N GLY A 41 12.90 -5.41 -0.80
CA GLY A 41 13.74 -6.25 0.07
C GLY A 41 14.22 -5.58 1.37
N GLU A 42 13.86 -4.33 1.63
CA GLU A 42 14.26 -3.65 2.86
C GLU A 42 13.50 -4.19 4.08
N SER A 43 14.25 -4.49 5.14
CA SER A 43 13.66 -4.95 6.40
C SER A 43 12.92 -3.82 7.11
N ILE A 44 11.87 -4.19 7.86
CA ILE A 44 11.07 -3.25 8.66
C ILE A 44 11.96 -2.54 9.69
N ALA A 45 12.92 -3.26 10.29
CA ALA A 45 13.85 -2.69 11.25
C ALA A 45 14.75 -1.63 10.60
N SER A 46 15.34 -1.93 9.44
CA SER A 46 16.20 -0.98 8.71
C SER A 46 15.46 0.29 8.30
N LEU A 47 14.21 0.15 7.81
CA LEU A 47 13.35 1.29 7.53
C LEU A 47 13.11 2.13 8.80
N GLY A 48 12.73 1.48 9.90
CA GLY A 48 12.42 2.13 11.16
C GLY A 48 13.60 2.93 11.72
N SER A 49 14.79 2.31 11.78
CA SER A 49 16.02 2.98 12.25
C SER A 49 16.41 4.17 11.37
N ASP A 50 16.24 4.06 10.06
CA ASP A 50 16.56 5.16 9.15
C ASP A 50 15.56 6.33 9.27
N VAL A 51 14.26 6.02 9.44
CA VAL A 51 13.23 7.04 9.73
C VAL A 51 13.50 7.74 11.06
N GLU A 52 13.87 7.01 12.10
CA GLU A 52 14.23 7.58 13.41
C GLU A 52 15.41 8.55 13.26
N ARG A 53 16.50 8.10 12.64
CA ARG A 53 17.69 8.91 12.40
C ARG A 53 17.36 10.18 11.59
N LEU A 54 16.61 10.03 10.49
CA LEU A 54 16.19 11.16 9.66
C LEU A 54 15.29 12.13 10.44
N SER A 55 14.42 11.65 11.32
CA SER A 55 13.58 12.51 12.16
C SER A 55 14.40 13.37 13.12
N GLN A 56 15.49 12.82 13.67
CA GLN A 56 16.40 13.54 14.56
C GLN A 56 17.18 14.63 13.82
N SER A 57 17.59 14.37 12.59
CA SER A 57 18.29 15.36 11.75
C SER A 57 17.35 16.41 11.15
N ALA A 58 16.11 16.02 10.85
CA ALA A 58 15.11 16.91 10.26
C ALA A 58 14.48 17.84 11.31
N TYR A 59 14.18 17.33 12.51
CA TYR A 59 13.50 18.09 13.56
C TYR A 59 14.32 18.14 14.86
N PRO A 60 15.56 18.68 14.84
CA PRO A 60 16.40 18.77 16.04
C PRO A 60 15.80 19.67 17.14
N GLU A 61 14.96 20.64 16.76
CA GLU A 61 14.28 21.56 17.66
C GLU A 61 13.07 20.95 18.37
N CYS A 62 12.55 19.82 17.88
CA CYS A 62 11.35 19.20 18.41
C CYS A 62 11.64 18.32 19.65
N PRO A 63 10.82 18.40 20.72
CA PRO A 63 10.89 17.47 21.85
C PRO A 63 10.79 16.01 21.40
N ASP A 64 11.46 15.09 22.09
CA ASP A 64 11.54 13.67 21.71
C ASP A 64 10.16 13.04 21.49
N ILE A 65 9.19 13.36 22.36
CA ILE A 65 7.81 12.84 22.26
C ILE A 65 7.12 13.30 20.96
N VAL A 66 7.33 14.56 20.56
CA VAL A 66 6.73 15.10 19.33
C VAL A 66 7.42 14.50 18.11
N ARG A 67 8.75 14.39 18.16
CA ARG A 67 9.55 13.79 17.10
C ARG A 67 9.25 12.30 16.92
N ASP A 68 9.02 11.53 17.99
CA ASP A 68 8.58 10.12 17.92
C ASP A 68 7.23 10.00 17.19
N LYS A 69 6.28 10.90 17.44
CA LYS A 69 4.99 10.93 16.72
C LYS A 69 5.17 11.22 15.23
N ILE A 70 6.00 12.21 14.90
CA ILE A 70 6.32 12.57 13.51
C ILE A 70 7.00 11.39 12.80
N ALA A 71 7.99 10.77 13.45
CA ALA A 71 8.70 9.61 12.94
C ALA A 71 7.77 8.41 12.75
N CYS A 72 6.88 8.14 13.71
CA CYS A 72 5.87 7.10 13.62
C CYS A 72 4.95 7.32 12.42
N ALA A 73 4.40 8.52 12.26
CA ALA A 73 3.53 8.85 11.12
C ALA A 73 4.24 8.66 9.78
N GLN A 74 5.48 9.13 9.66
CA GLN A 74 6.28 8.95 8.45
C GLN A 74 6.61 7.48 8.20
N PHE A 75 6.92 6.70 9.24
CA PHE A 75 7.16 5.27 9.13
C PHE A 75 5.94 4.54 8.58
N VAL A 76 4.75 4.79 9.13
CA VAL A 76 3.49 4.20 8.62
C VAL A 76 3.31 4.55 7.16
N PHE A 77 3.49 5.82 6.79
CA PHE A 77 3.37 6.26 5.40
C PHE A 77 4.42 5.63 4.47
N ALA A 78 5.64 5.39 4.97
CA ALA A 78 6.76 4.86 4.21
C ALA A 78 6.68 3.36 3.93
N LEU A 79 5.93 2.57 4.70
CA LEU A 79 5.79 1.11 4.50
C LEU A 79 5.43 0.73 3.05
N SER A 80 5.79 -0.45 2.59
CA SER A 80 5.32 -0.95 1.28
C SER A 80 4.00 -1.72 1.40
N ASP A 81 3.77 -2.39 2.53
CA ASP A 81 2.57 -3.20 2.78
C ASP A 81 1.34 -2.33 3.06
N GLY A 82 0.40 -2.32 2.13
CA GLY A 82 -0.85 -1.55 2.25
C GLY A 82 -1.82 -2.08 3.32
N PHE A 83 -1.76 -3.36 3.66
CA PHE A 83 -2.55 -3.92 4.77
C PHE A 83 -2.02 -3.39 6.11
N VAL A 84 -0.71 -3.50 6.36
CA VAL A 84 -0.09 -3.00 7.60
C VAL A 84 -0.36 -1.50 7.78
N LYS A 85 -0.27 -0.71 6.69
CA LYS A 85 -0.60 0.72 6.71
C LYS A 85 -2.01 1.00 7.23
N ARG A 86 -3.03 0.37 6.63
CA ARG A 86 -4.43 0.59 6.99
C ARG A 86 -4.70 0.17 8.43
N THR A 87 -4.15 -0.96 8.86
CA THR A 87 -4.25 -1.44 10.24
C THR A 87 -3.73 -0.38 11.21
N PHE A 88 -2.54 0.17 10.95
CA PHE A 88 -1.94 1.17 11.85
C PHE A 88 -2.69 2.50 11.86
N GLN A 89 -3.27 2.90 10.73
CA GLN A 89 -4.12 4.10 10.64
C GLN A 89 -5.39 3.96 11.47
N ILE A 90 -6.04 2.78 11.47
CA ILE A 90 -7.24 2.51 12.27
C ILE A 90 -6.90 2.43 13.76
N GLU A 91 -5.78 1.79 14.11
CA GLU A 91 -5.33 1.62 15.50
C GLU A 91 -4.82 2.93 16.13
N GLY A 92 -4.48 3.94 15.33
CA GLY A 92 -3.97 5.21 15.83
C GLY A 92 -2.61 5.08 16.53
N ILE A 93 -1.71 4.24 16.01
CA ILE A 93 -0.38 4.06 16.61
C ILE A 93 0.42 5.36 16.52
N THR A 94 0.93 5.84 17.65
CA THR A 94 1.67 7.10 17.75
C THR A 94 3.12 6.97 18.19
N SER A 95 3.61 5.76 18.45
CA SER A 95 5.01 5.52 18.85
C SER A 95 5.74 4.68 17.81
N LEU A 96 6.91 5.17 17.37
CA LEU A 96 7.67 4.52 16.31
C LEU A 96 8.10 3.12 16.72
N ARG A 97 8.61 2.97 17.95
CA ARG A 97 9.04 1.68 18.50
C ARG A 97 7.90 0.65 18.46
N VAL A 98 6.71 1.05 18.90
CA VAL A 98 5.53 0.16 18.90
C VAL A 98 5.12 -0.22 17.48
N ALA A 99 5.15 0.74 16.55
CA ALA A 99 4.85 0.49 15.14
C ALA A 99 5.82 -0.51 14.51
N ILE A 100 7.13 -0.37 14.77
CA ILE A 100 8.16 -1.28 14.25
C ILE A 100 7.94 -2.71 14.75
N GLU A 101 7.75 -2.89 16.06
CA GLU A 101 7.57 -4.21 16.66
C GLU A 101 6.29 -4.89 16.15
N ARG A 102 5.15 -4.17 16.13
CA ARG A 102 3.91 -4.72 15.57
C ARG A 102 4.05 -5.07 14.08
N ALA A 103 4.74 -4.24 13.30
CA ALA A 103 4.91 -4.48 11.87
C ALA A 103 5.74 -5.76 11.63
N LYS A 104 6.79 -5.98 12.43
CA LYS A 104 7.54 -7.25 12.43
C LYS A 104 6.63 -8.44 12.74
N THR A 105 5.83 -8.35 13.81
CA THR A 105 4.91 -9.43 14.19
C THR A 105 3.89 -9.74 13.10
N ILE A 106 3.27 -8.73 12.49
CA ILE A 106 2.30 -8.92 11.40
C ILE A 106 2.96 -9.62 10.21
N LYS A 107 4.18 -9.21 9.85
CA LYS A 107 4.93 -9.87 8.77
C LYS A 107 5.20 -11.34 9.05
N LEU A 108 5.65 -11.67 10.26
CA LEU A 108 5.89 -13.06 10.67
C LEU A 108 4.60 -13.89 10.61
N ILE A 109 3.47 -13.34 11.07
CA ILE A 109 2.17 -14.02 11.01
C ILE A 109 1.74 -14.27 9.56
N GLN A 110 1.90 -13.28 8.68
CA GLN A 110 1.60 -13.43 7.25
C GLN A 110 2.48 -14.52 6.62
N GLU A 111 3.81 -14.47 6.84
CA GLU A 111 4.77 -15.46 6.34
C GLU A 111 4.41 -16.88 6.78
N ASN A 112 4.08 -17.07 8.06
CA ASN A 112 3.65 -18.37 8.60
C ASN A 112 2.31 -18.84 8.02
N SER A 113 1.38 -17.92 7.77
CA SER A 113 0.09 -18.23 7.13
C SER A 113 0.26 -18.71 5.68
N PHE A 114 1.32 -18.28 4.99
CA PHE A 114 1.66 -18.80 3.67
C PHE A 114 2.32 -20.18 3.72
N GLN A 115 3.06 -20.51 4.78
CA GLN A 115 3.67 -21.84 4.95
C GLN A 115 2.61 -22.93 5.15
N HIS A 116 1.54 -22.66 5.91
CA HIS A 116 0.42 -23.61 6.05
C HIS A 116 -0.40 -23.84 4.78
N ARG A 117 -0.24 -23.00 3.73
CA ARG A 117 -0.81 -23.29 2.41
C ARG A 117 0.05 -24.25 1.58
N ASN A 118 1.34 -24.39 1.90
CA ASN A 118 2.30 -25.13 1.09
C ASN A 118 2.39 -26.63 1.47
N GLU A 119 1.71 -27.06 2.54
CA GLU A 119 1.58 -28.48 2.92
C GLU A 119 0.41 -29.18 2.19
N ASN A 120 -0.44 -28.42 1.47
CA ASN A 120 -1.41 -29.00 0.55
C ASN A 120 -0.78 -29.18 -0.84
N ASN A 121 0.04 -30.21 -0.96
CA ASN A 121 0.44 -30.79 -2.23
C ASN A 121 -0.81 -31.30 -2.98
N PHE A 122 -1.44 -30.44 -3.78
CA PHE A 122 -2.13 -30.88 -4.98
C PHE A 122 -1.17 -30.63 -6.15
N SER A 123 -0.56 -31.71 -6.63
CA SER A 123 0.23 -31.76 -7.85
C SER A 123 -0.59 -31.21 -9.03
N HIS A 124 -0.10 -30.15 -9.67
CA HIS A 124 -0.59 -29.74 -10.99
C HIS A 124 0.60 -29.60 -11.93
N GLU A 125 0.84 -30.67 -12.70
CA GLU A 125 1.62 -30.61 -13.93
C GLU A 125 1.03 -29.58 -14.88
N GLY A 126 1.93 -28.83 -15.53
CA GLY A 126 1.61 -27.56 -16.16
C GLY A 126 0.61 -27.61 -17.32
N LYS A 127 -0.18 -26.55 -17.43
CA LYS A 127 -0.70 -26.07 -18.70
C LYS A 127 -0.46 -24.57 -18.83
N LYS A 128 0.17 -24.21 -19.95
CA LYS A 128 0.29 -22.84 -20.47
C LYS A 128 -1.08 -22.16 -20.46
N GLY A 129 -1.06 -20.87 -20.17
CA GLY A 129 -2.22 -20.10 -19.74
C GLY A 129 -3.41 -20.12 -20.68
N GLU A 130 -4.57 -19.91 -20.09
CA GLU A 130 -5.77 -19.39 -20.73
C GLU A 130 -6.74 -18.87 -19.65
N ASN A 131 -7.49 -17.84 -20.02
CA ASN A 131 -8.38 -17.06 -19.16
C ASN A 131 -9.37 -17.92 -18.36
N PHE A 132 -9.57 -17.54 -17.09
CA PHE A 132 -10.52 -18.13 -16.15
C PHE A 132 -11.95 -18.10 -16.73
N ARG A 133 -12.44 -19.26 -17.16
CA ARG A 133 -13.87 -19.53 -17.42
C ARG A 133 -14.23 -20.82 -16.71
N PHE A 134 -14.95 -20.71 -15.59
CA PHE A 134 -15.45 -21.87 -14.87
C PHE A 134 -16.52 -22.58 -15.70
N LYS A 135 -16.23 -23.81 -16.12
CA LYS A 135 -17.20 -24.77 -16.65
C LYS A 135 -17.14 -26.02 -15.75
N LYS A 136 -18.25 -26.37 -15.12
CA LYS A 136 -18.42 -27.56 -14.27
C LYS A 136 -19.29 -28.54 -15.08
N GLU A 137 -18.73 -29.70 -15.41
CA GLU A 137 -19.43 -30.87 -15.98
C GLU A 137 -19.23 -32.01 -14.96
N GLU A 138 -20.27 -32.43 -14.24
CA GLU A 138 -21.26 -33.48 -14.58
C GLU A 138 -20.77 -34.89 -14.26
N LYS A 139 -21.48 -35.56 -13.34
CA LYS A 139 -21.97 -36.93 -13.54
C LYS A 139 -23.26 -37.16 -12.74
N ASP A 140 -24.35 -37.12 -13.51
CA ASP A 140 -25.46 -38.08 -13.57
C ASP A 140 -26.07 -38.60 -12.26
N GLN A 141 -27.19 -37.97 -11.90
CA GLN A 141 -28.41 -38.68 -11.53
C GLN A 141 -29.56 -38.14 -12.39
N GLU A 142 -30.34 -39.07 -12.95
CA GLU A 142 -31.35 -38.85 -13.98
C GLU A 142 -32.54 -37.97 -13.53
N LYS A 143 -32.78 -36.93 -14.35
CA LYS A 143 -34.06 -36.38 -14.86
C LYS A 143 -35.25 -36.22 -13.90
N GLU A 144 -35.57 -34.95 -13.63
CA GLU A 144 -36.87 -34.33 -13.97
C GLU A 144 -36.67 -32.80 -14.09
N LYS A 145 -36.92 -32.23 -15.28
CA LYS A 145 -36.74 -30.80 -15.58
C LYS A 145 -38.04 -30.04 -15.31
N GLU A 146 -38.23 -29.53 -14.10
CA GLU A 146 -39.11 -28.39 -13.88
C GLU A 146 -38.33 -27.10 -14.10
N ASN A 147 -38.39 -26.56 -15.32
CA ASN A 147 -37.83 -25.25 -15.66
C ASN A 147 -39.00 -24.29 -15.93
N GLY A 148 -39.69 -23.89 -14.86
CA GLY A 148 -40.59 -22.73 -14.88
C GLY A 148 -39.76 -21.46 -15.03
N LYS A 149 -39.35 -21.15 -16.26
CA LYS A 149 -38.72 -19.86 -16.60
C LYS A 149 -39.79 -18.99 -17.25
N GLU A 150 -40.37 -18.12 -16.44
CA GLU A 150 -41.34 -17.10 -16.85
C GLU A 150 -40.64 -15.93 -17.56
N CYS A 151 -41.28 -15.44 -18.63
CA CYS A 151 -40.83 -14.27 -19.37
C CYS A 151 -41.08 -13.00 -18.56
N TRP A 152 -40.04 -12.21 -18.27
CA TRP A 152 -40.17 -10.97 -17.49
C TRP A 152 -40.88 -9.81 -18.22
N GLU A 153 -41.28 -10.01 -19.48
CA GLU A 153 -42.02 -8.99 -20.26
C GLU A 153 -43.50 -9.33 -20.42
N CYS A 154 -43.90 -10.61 -20.39
CA CYS A 154 -45.32 -11.01 -20.49
C CYS A 154 -45.80 -11.99 -19.40
N GLY A 155 -44.92 -12.42 -18.50
CA GLY A 155 -45.20 -13.35 -17.39
C GLY A 155 -45.46 -14.80 -17.81
N LYS A 156 -45.41 -15.13 -19.10
CA LYS A 156 -45.69 -16.50 -19.58
C LYS A 156 -44.42 -17.34 -19.55
N GLU A 157 -44.56 -18.60 -19.14
CA GLU A 157 -43.48 -19.58 -19.12
C GLU A 157 -43.15 -20.10 -20.53
N GLY A 158 -41.92 -20.56 -20.72
CA GLY A 158 -41.48 -21.23 -21.95
C GLY A 158 -40.66 -20.37 -22.92
N HIS A 159 -40.40 -19.10 -22.61
CA HIS A 159 -39.51 -18.23 -23.39
C HIS A 159 -38.90 -17.12 -22.52
N PHE A 160 -37.78 -16.55 -22.94
CA PHE A 160 -37.17 -15.38 -22.28
C PHE A 160 -37.67 -14.06 -22.88
N ARG A 161 -37.48 -12.95 -22.15
CA ARG A 161 -37.86 -11.59 -22.60
C ARG A 161 -37.39 -11.25 -24.03
N SER A 162 -36.21 -11.71 -24.41
CA SER A 162 -35.64 -11.50 -25.75
C SER A 162 -36.43 -12.15 -26.89
N GLU A 163 -37.23 -13.16 -26.58
CA GLU A 163 -37.99 -13.98 -27.52
C GLU A 163 -39.51 -13.80 -27.33
N CYS A 164 -39.93 -12.77 -26.57
CA CYS A 164 -41.33 -12.50 -26.29
C CYS A 164 -42.11 -12.19 -27.58
N PRO A 165 -43.15 -12.97 -27.92
CA PRO A 165 -43.96 -12.73 -29.12
C PRO A 165 -44.68 -11.37 -29.14
N GLY A 166 -44.87 -10.75 -27.98
CA GLY A 166 -45.48 -9.44 -27.82
C GLY A 166 -44.53 -8.25 -27.97
N ARG A 167 -43.24 -8.50 -28.27
CA ARG A 167 -42.23 -7.44 -28.35
C ARG A 167 -42.34 -6.69 -29.68
N THR A 168 -43.12 -5.60 -29.70
CA THR A 168 -43.16 -4.68 -30.85
C THR A 168 -41.82 -3.94 -30.93
N LYS A 169 -41.04 -4.21 -31.99
CA LYS A 169 -39.89 -3.38 -32.34
C LYS A 169 -40.42 -1.98 -32.65
N ASN A 170 -40.00 -0.96 -31.90
CA ASN A 170 -40.17 0.41 -32.34
C ASN A 170 -39.40 0.56 -33.66
N VAL A 171 -40.13 0.74 -34.74
CA VAL A 171 -39.63 1.11 -36.06
C VAL A 171 -39.55 2.63 -36.06
N GLU A 172 -38.34 3.18 -36.21
CA GLU A 172 -38.16 4.53 -36.76
C GLU A 172 -38.47 4.51 -38.26
#